data_AF-A0A7Z9W0P8-F1
#
_entry.id   AF-A0A7Z9W0P8-F1
#
_cell.length_a   1.000
_cell.length_b   1.000
_cell.length_c   1.000
_cell.angle_alpha   90.00
_cell.angle_beta   90.00
_cell.angle_gamma   90.00
#
_symmetry.space_group_name_H-M   'P 1'
#
loop_
_entity.id
_entity.type
_entity.pdbx_description
1 polymer ?
#
loop_
_entity_poly.entity_id
_entity_poly.type
_entity_poly.pdbx_seq_one_letter_code
_entity_poly.pdbx_strand_id
1 'polypeptide(L)'
;MCWRGFFFRVPMKTTQLCATVTAETMEELCQKRDQQDGADLVELRLDSPFDPDVRAALRGRQVPVLVTCRPKWEGGEFGGSEEERRRILLEAVDEGAEYVDVEH
;
A
#
# COMPACT_ATOMS: atom_id res chain seq x y z
N MET A 1 -17.08 -30.66 -1.49
CA MET A 1 -16.66 -29.58 -0.57
C MET A 1 -15.30 -29.11 -1.04
N CYS A 2 -15.24 -27.88 -1.56
CA CYS A 2 -14.10 -27.32 -2.27
C CYS A 2 -12.93 -27.06 -1.30
N TRP A 3 -11.74 -27.59 -1.63
CA TRP A 3 -10.49 -27.40 -0.91
C TRP A 3 -10.11 -25.92 -0.89
N ARG A 4 -10.07 -25.27 0.28
CA ARG A 4 -9.33 -24.01 0.47
C ARG A 4 -7.90 -24.35 0.87
N GLY A 5 -7.07 -24.59 -0.14
CA GLY A 5 -5.64 -24.78 0.05
C GLY A 5 -5.00 -23.51 0.59
N PHE A 6 -4.36 -23.61 1.76
CA PHE A 6 -3.35 -22.67 2.20
C PHE A 6 -2.20 -22.73 1.18
N PHE A 7 -2.10 -21.73 0.30
CA PHE A 7 -0.91 -21.55 -0.53
C PHE A 7 0.18 -20.87 0.32
N PHE A 8 0.99 -21.69 0.99
CA PHE A 8 2.35 -21.26 1.33
C PHE A 8 3.15 -21.19 0.02
N ARG A 9 3.33 -20.00 -0.54
CA ARG A 9 4.25 -19.77 -1.66
C ARG A 9 5.58 -19.24 -1.09
N VAL A 10 6.61 -20.07 -1.11
CA VAL A 10 8.01 -19.75 -0.74
C VAL A 10 8.90 -19.98 -1.97
N PRO A 11 9.89 -19.11 -2.24
CA PRO A 11 9.86 -18.11 -3.30
C PRO A 11 10.34 -18.63 -4.68
N MET A 12 9.62 -18.30 -5.75
CA MET A 12 10.26 -18.25 -7.07
C MET A 12 10.84 -16.86 -7.28
N LYS A 13 12.13 -16.78 -7.63
CA LYS A 13 12.79 -15.55 -8.11
C LYS A 13 12.23 -15.17 -9.48
N THR A 14 10.99 -14.70 -9.52
CA THR A 14 10.34 -14.15 -10.71
C THR A 14 9.93 -12.72 -10.40
N THR A 15 10.10 -11.82 -11.37
CA THR A 15 9.65 -10.43 -11.26
C THR A 15 8.17 -10.41 -10.88
N GLN A 16 7.83 -9.65 -9.84
CA GLN A 16 6.45 -9.49 -9.37
C GLN A 16 5.77 -8.32 -10.09
N LEU A 17 4.47 -8.45 -10.33
CA LEU A 17 3.63 -7.37 -10.86
C LEU A 17 3.05 -6.54 -9.72
N CYS A 18 3.45 -5.27 -9.64
CA CYS A 18 2.93 -4.31 -8.69
C CYS A 18 1.91 -3.38 -9.36
N ALA A 19 0.68 -3.36 -8.85
CA ALA A 19 -0.34 -2.42 -9.30
C ALA A 19 -0.41 -1.21 -8.37
N THR A 20 -0.21 0.00 -8.90
CA THR A 20 -0.30 1.24 -8.13
C THR A 20 -1.74 1.72 -8.02
N VAL A 21 -2.15 2.02 -6.79
CA VAL A 21 -3.47 2.55 -6.46
C VAL A 21 -3.33 3.94 -5.85
N THR A 22 -3.99 4.89 -6.48
CA THR A 22 -4.21 6.27 -6.01
C THR A 22 -5.70 6.55 -5.91
N ALA A 23 -6.08 7.44 -4.99
CA ALA A 23 -7.46 7.83 -4.78
C ALA A 23 -7.54 9.24 -4.18
N GLU A 24 -8.71 9.86 -4.26
CA GLU A 24 -9.00 11.13 -3.60
C GLU A 24 -9.67 10.93 -2.24
N THR A 25 -10.13 9.71 -1.95
CA THR A 25 -10.79 9.34 -0.69
C THR A 25 -10.36 7.97 -0.18
N MET A 26 -10.50 7.74 1.12
CA MET A 26 -10.24 6.43 1.74
C MET A 26 -11.12 5.31 1.19
N GLU A 27 -12.40 5.61 0.91
CA GLU A 27 -13.34 4.63 0.36
C GLU A 27 -12.90 4.17 -1.03
N GLU A 28 -12.59 5.13 -1.91
CA GLU A 28 -12.09 4.84 -3.26
C GLU A 28 -10.74 4.10 -3.21
N LEU A 29 -9.84 4.46 -2.29
CA LEU A 29 -8.57 3.77 -2.10
C LEU A 29 -8.78 2.28 -1.79
N CYS A 30 -9.64 1.98 -0.82
CA CYS A 30 -9.95 0.61 -0.43
C CYS A 30 -10.64 -0.17 -1.56
N GLN A 31 -11.60 0.47 -2.24
CA GLN A 31 -12.29 -0.13 -3.37
C GLN A 31 -11.32 -0.49 -4.50
N LYS A 32 -10.43 0.44 -4.89
CA LYS A 32 -9.44 0.20 -5.95
C LYS A 32 -8.43 -0.87 -5.53
N ARG A 33 -7.93 -0.85 -4.30
CA ARG A 33 -7.06 -1.90 -3.74
C ARG A 33 -7.69 -3.28 -3.88
N ASP A 34 -8.98 -3.40 -3.55
CA ASP A 34 -9.69 -4.68 -3.56
C ASP A 34 -10.05 -5.17 -4.98
N GLN A 35 -9.95 -4.31 -5.98
CA GLN A 35 -10.18 -4.62 -7.40
C GLN A 35 -8.92 -5.07 -8.16
N GLN A 36 -7.75 -5.15 -7.51
CA GLN A 36 -6.49 -5.52 -8.16
C GLN A 36 -6.35 -7.04 -8.35
N ASP A 37 -7.31 -7.65 -9.03
CA ASP A 37 -7.31 -9.07 -9.38
C ASP A 37 -6.17 -9.37 -10.36
N GLY A 38 -5.15 -10.10 -9.90
CA GLY A 38 -4.01 -10.56 -10.71
C GLY A 38 -2.69 -9.83 -10.47
N ALA A 39 -2.66 -8.80 -9.62
CA ALA A 39 -1.41 -8.23 -9.14
C ALA A 39 -0.75 -9.16 -8.10
N ASP A 40 0.58 -9.26 -8.11
CA ASP A 40 1.32 -9.97 -7.05
C ASP A 40 1.44 -9.13 -5.78
N LEU A 41 1.41 -7.81 -5.92
CA LEU A 41 1.37 -6.82 -4.85
C LEU A 41 0.66 -5.54 -5.30
N VAL A 42 0.17 -4.77 -4.33
CA VAL A 42 -0.46 -3.46 -4.58
C VAL A 42 0.36 -2.37 -3.91
N GLU A 43 0.74 -1.34 -4.68
CA GLU A 43 1.29 -0.12 -4.12
C GLU A 43 0.13 0.81 -3.71
N LEU A 44 0.03 1.11 -2.42
CA LEU A 44 -0.89 2.10 -1.88
C LEU A 44 -0.18 3.44 -1.76
N ARG A 45 -0.60 4.40 -2.59
CA ARG A 45 -0.10 5.78 -2.55
C ARG A 45 -0.89 6.59 -1.52
N LEU A 46 -0.26 6.82 -0.38
CA LEU A 46 -0.81 7.59 0.76
C LEU A 46 -0.31 9.03 0.79
N ASP A 47 0.19 9.55 -0.33
CA ASP A 47 0.63 10.93 -0.48
C ASP A 47 -0.48 11.89 -0.94
N SER A 48 -1.68 11.39 -1.22
CA SER A 48 -2.86 12.18 -1.59
C SER A 48 -3.19 13.24 -0.51
N PRO A 49 -3.79 14.41 -0.86
CA PRO A 49 -4.01 15.52 0.07
C PRO A 49 -5.00 15.25 1.22
N PHE A 50 -5.64 14.09 1.28
CA PHE A 50 -6.45 13.69 2.43
C PHE A 50 -5.56 13.15 3.56
N ASP A 51 -6.02 13.23 4.81
CA ASP A 51 -5.33 12.61 5.96
C ASP A 51 -5.58 11.09 5.96
N PRO A 52 -4.59 10.23 5.62
CA PRO A 52 -4.84 8.82 5.39
C PRO A 52 -4.98 8.04 6.70
N ASP A 53 -6.07 7.30 6.86
CA ASP A 53 -6.19 6.25 7.88
C ASP A 53 -5.44 5.00 7.39
N VAL A 54 -4.16 4.88 7.79
CA VAL A 54 -3.26 3.80 7.37
C VAL A 54 -3.86 2.43 7.72
N ARG A 55 -4.39 2.29 8.93
CA ARG A 55 -5.02 1.04 9.37
C ARG A 55 -6.19 0.64 8.47
N ALA A 56 -7.04 1.58 8.07
CA ALA A 56 -8.12 1.30 7.13
C ALA A 56 -7.58 0.95 5.74
N ALA A 57 -6.53 1.64 5.27
CA ALA A 57 -5.88 1.36 3.99
C ALA A 57 -5.32 -0.06 3.89
N LEU A 58 -4.86 -0.65 5.00
CA LEU A 58 -4.28 -2.00 5.04
C LEU A 58 -5.30 -3.11 5.35
N ARG A 59 -6.40 -2.77 6.04
CA ARG A 59 -7.37 -3.74 6.53
C ARG A 59 -8.14 -4.39 5.37
N GLY A 60 -8.17 -5.72 5.35
CA GLY A 60 -8.94 -6.49 4.37
C GLY A 60 -8.27 -6.60 3.00
N ARG A 61 -7.01 -6.17 2.85
CA ARG A 61 -6.23 -6.39 1.63
C ARG A 61 -6.18 -7.87 1.26
N GLN A 62 -6.27 -8.16 -0.04
CA GLN A 62 -6.28 -9.54 -0.57
C GLN A 62 -4.89 -10.04 -0.98
N VAL A 63 -3.96 -9.11 -1.23
CA VAL A 63 -2.57 -9.37 -1.65
C VAL A 63 -1.61 -8.50 -0.82
N PRO A 64 -0.29 -8.82 -0.80
CA PRO A 64 0.71 -7.97 -0.17
C PRO A 64 0.66 -6.52 -0.63
N VAL A 65 0.93 -5.59 0.28
CA VAL A 65 0.96 -4.16 0.00
C VAL A 65 2.36 -3.57 0.17
N LEU A 66 2.70 -2.69 -0.77
CA LEU A 66 3.77 -1.71 -0.66
C LEU A 66 3.12 -0.37 -0.32
N VAL A 67 3.49 0.24 0.79
CA VAL A 67 2.99 1.58 1.14
C VAL A 67 4.01 2.63 0.73
N THR A 68 3.54 3.63 -0.01
CA THR A 68 4.36 4.75 -0.48
C THR A 68 3.72 6.05 -0.02
N CYS A 69 4.53 6.95 0.55
CA CYS A 69 4.12 8.32 0.88
C CYS A 69 5.16 9.27 0.28
N ARG A 70 5.04 9.50 -1.03
CA ARG A 70 5.99 10.26 -1.84
C ARG A 70 5.84 11.77 -1.61
N PRO A 71 6.88 12.49 -1.20
CA PRO A 71 6.79 13.93 -0.99
C PRO A 71 6.78 14.72 -2.31
N LYS A 72 6.26 15.96 -2.25
CA LYS A 72 6.21 16.87 -3.41
C LYS A 72 7.55 17.12 -4.09
N TRP A 73 8.64 17.16 -3.33
CA TRP A 73 9.98 17.39 -3.87
C TRP A 73 10.52 16.21 -4.68
N GLU A 74 9.89 15.03 -4.60
CA GLU A 74 10.14 13.87 -5.47
C GLU A 74 8.99 13.59 -6.47
N GLY A 75 8.08 14.55 -6.67
CA GLY A 75 6.98 14.41 -7.61
C GLY A 75 5.78 13.60 -7.10
N GLY A 76 5.66 13.39 -5.78
CA GLY A 76 4.42 12.94 -5.15
C GLY A 76 3.50 14.09 -4.73
N GLU A 77 2.42 13.77 -4.02
CA GLU A 77 1.43 14.77 -3.59
C GLU A 77 1.59 15.21 -2.11
N PHE A 78 2.45 14.52 -1.34
CA PHE A 78 2.53 14.74 0.10
C PHE A 78 3.18 16.10 0.41
N GLY A 79 2.40 16.98 1.02
CA GLY A 79 2.78 18.36 1.35
C GLY A 79 2.99 18.64 2.84
N GLY A 80 2.94 17.61 3.70
CA GLY A 80 3.19 17.74 5.13
C GLY A 80 4.68 17.77 5.47
N SER A 81 4.97 17.76 6.77
CA SER A 81 6.34 17.64 7.30
C SER A 81 6.92 16.24 7.11
N GLU A 82 8.26 16.13 7.09
CA GLU A 82 8.94 14.83 7.06
C GLU A 82 8.62 13.99 8.30
N GLU A 83 8.37 14.61 9.45
CA GLU A 83 7.92 13.92 10.67
C GLU A 83 6.54 13.28 10.50
N GLU A 84 5.59 13.97 9.86
CA GLU A 84 4.28 13.43 9.52
C GLU A 84 4.39 12.31 8.49
N ARG A 85 5.21 12.49 7.46
CA ARG A 85 5.48 11.48 6.43
C ARG A 85 6.04 10.19 7.04
N ARG A 86 7.04 10.33 7.91
CA ARG A 86 7.63 9.20 8.66
C ARG A 86 6.62 8.52 9.57
N ARG A 87 5.72 9.28 10.20
CA ARG A 87 4.65 8.70 11.03
C ARG A 87 3.75 7.79 10.21
N ILE A 88 3.31 8.21 9.03
CA ILE A 88 2.48 7.41 8.12
C ILE A 88 3.21 6.11 7.74
N LEU A 89 4.49 6.20 7.36
CA LEU A 89 5.27 5.02 6.97
C LEU A 89 5.55 4.08 8.15
N LEU A 90 5.83 4.61 9.34
CA LEU A 90 6.02 3.79 10.54
C LEU A 90 4.71 3.10 10.98
N GLU A 91 3.59 3.81 10.91
CA GLU A 91 2.27 3.23 11.18
C GLU A 91 1.96 2.10 10.18
N ALA A 92 2.35 2.25 8.91
CA ALA A 92 2.20 1.18 7.92
C ALA A 92 3.01 -0.07 8.28
N VAL A 93 4.22 0.10 8.82
CA VAL A 93 5.02 -1.02 9.35
C VAL A 93 4.31 -1.67 10.53
N ASP A 94 3.82 -0.89 11.49
CA ASP A 94 3.15 -1.37 12.71
C ASP A 94 1.84 -2.10 12.40
N GLU A 95 1.08 -1.64 11.39
CA GLU A 95 -0.16 -2.29 10.90
C GLU A 95 0.13 -3.46 9.93
N GLY A 96 1.41 -3.76 9.68
CA GLY A 96 1.87 -4.96 8.99
C GLY A 96 1.86 -4.87 7.47
N ALA A 97 2.20 -3.73 6.89
CA ALA A 97 2.57 -3.64 5.47
C ALA A 97 3.74 -4.57 5.17
N GLU A 98 3.71 -5.23 4.02
CA GLU A 98 4.80 -6.11 3.60
C GLU A 98 6.04 -5.32 3.15
N TYR A 99 5.82 -4.11 2.61
CA TYR A 99 6.88 -3.20 2.20
C TYR A 99 6.49 -1.74 2.46
N VAL A 100 7.49 -0.90 2.68
CA VAL A 100 7.36 0.57 2.66
C VAL A 100 8.39 1.15 1.70
N ASP A 101 7.99 2.14 0.91
CA ASP A 101 8.87 2.90 0.05
C ASP A 101 9.48 4.07 0.85
N VAL A 102 10.80 4.23 0.75
CA VAL A 102 11.55 5.25 1.48
C VAL A 102 12.51 5.93 0.53
N GLU A 103 12.38 7.24 0.45
CA GLU A 103 13.17 8.14 -0.38
C GLU A 103 14.57 8.38 0.20
N HIS A 104 15.55 8.64 -0.68
CA HIS A 104 16.98 8.76 -0.35
C HIS A 104 17.42 10.16 0.06
#